data_AF-A0A8B5WNM1-F1
#
_entry.id   AF-A0A8B5WNM1-F1
#
_cell.length_a   1.000
_cell.length_b   1.000
_cell.length_c   1.000
_cell.angle_alpha   90.00
_cell.angle_beta   90.00
_cell.angle_gamma   90.00
#
_symmetry.space_group_name_H-M   'P 1'
#
loop_
_entity.id
_entity.type
_entity.pdbx_description
1 polymer ?
#
loop_
_entity_poly.entity_id
_entity_poly.type
_entity_poly.pdbx_seq_one_letter_code
_entity_poly.pdbx_strand_id
1 'polypeptide(L)'
;MAKRSLDIRFILTILVGAFLVLDGIAGLNRSSSFLGELGRALGSQGSTITMIVAVLALVAGALLILGLFLNLGDLDRFLGIGIFIAWLVVIVLVFFIGRFSPDQLSWWTGLVQYSIILAVIWMVRAQRA
;
A
#
# COMPACT_ATOMS: atom_id res chain seq x y z
N MET A 1 21.36 -15.96 -24.59
CA MET A 1 20.31 -16.08 -23.55
C MET A 1 20.93 -15.72 -22.21
N ALA A 2 20.75 -14.49 -21.73
CA ALA A 2 21.25 -14.08 -20.43
C ALA A 2 20.44 -14.81 -19.34
N LYS A 3 21.11 -15.57 -18.47
CA LYS A 3 20.52 -16.05 -17.22
C LYS A 3 20.13 -14.82 -16.41
N ARG A 4 18.85 -14.42 -16.52
CA ARG A 4 18.24 -13.47 -15.61
C ARG A 4 18.21 -14.19 -14.27
N SER A 5 19.26 -14.04 -13.46
CA SER A 5 19.21 -14.44 -12.05
C SER A 5 17.92 -13.82 -11.51
N LEU A 6 17.04 -14.65 -10.93
CA LEU A 6 15.88 -14.17 -10.21
C LEU A 6 16.40 -13.27 -9.09
N ASP A 7 16.48 -11.98 -9.40
CA ASP A 7 16.93 -10.98 -8.47
C ASP A 7 15.89 -10.92 -7.37
N ILE A 8 16.33 -11.06 -6.12
CA ILE A 8 15.48 -10.95 -4.93
C ILE A 8 14.64 -9.67 -4.99
N ARG A 9 15.15 -8.62 -5.64
CA ARG A 9 14.42 -7.38 -5.94
C ARG A 9 13.16 -7.61 -6.75
N PHE A 10 13.25 -8.38 -7.84
CA PHE A 10 12.11 -8.65 -8.73
C PHE A 10 11.00 -9.37 -7.97
N ILE A 11 11.38 -10.37 -7.15
CA ILE A 11 10.45 -11.13 -6.33
C ILE A 11 9.79 -10.26 -5.25
N LEU A 12 10.58 -9.49 -4.49
CA LEU A 12 10.06 -8.60 -3.45
C LEU A 12 9.14 -7.52 -4.02
N THR A 13 9.49 -6.95 -5.17
CA THR A 13 8.70 -5.91 -5.84
C THR A 13 7.34 -6.47 -6.27
N ILE A 14 7.30 -7.69 -6.82
CA ILE A 14 6.05 -8.37 -7.18
C ILE A 14 5.23 -8.69 -5.94
N LEU A 15 5.83 -9.25 -4.89
CA LEU A 15 5.10 -9.62 -3.68
C LEU A 15 4.49 -8.40 -2.98
N VAL A 16 5.25 -7.31 -2.85
CA VAL A 16 4.77 -6.06 -2.25
C VAL A 16 3.71 -5.40 -3.14
N GLY A 17 3.94 -5.35 -4.45
CA GLY A 17 2.95 -4.83 -5.40
C GLY A 17 1.65 -5.62 -5.36
N ALA A 18 1.72 -6.95 -5.35
CA ALA A 18 0.55 -7.82 -5.23
C ALA A 18 -0.16 -7.64 -3.89
N PHE A 19 0.59 -7.54 -2.78
CA PHE A 19 0.04 -7.25 -1.47
C PHE A 19 -0.74 -5.93 -1.46
N LEU A 20 -0.15 -4.85 -1.96
CA LEU A 20 -0.79 -3.53 -2.07
C LEU A 20 -2.08 -3.57 -2.90
N VAL A 21 -2.06 -4.25 -4.04
CA VAL A 21 -3.25 -4.43 -4.89
C VAL A 21 -4.33 -5.22 -4.15
N LEU A 22 -3.97 -6.34 -3.51
CA LEU A 22 -4.93 -7.18 -2.78
C LEU A 22 -5.50 -6.45 -1.56
N ASP A 23 -4.69 -5.70 -0.82
CA ASP A 23 -5.13 -4.88 0.31
C ASP A 23 -6.07 -3.75 -0.16
N GLY A 24 -5.75 -3.10 -1.28
CA GLY A 24 -6.63 -2.14 -1.94
C GLY A 24 -7.96 -2.75 -2.36
N ILE A 25 -7.97 -3.91 -3.02
CA ILE A 25 -9.19 -4.63 -3.38
C ILE A 25 -9.99 -5.02 -2.13
N ALA A 26 -9.34 -5.53 -1.09
CA ALA A 26 -10.00 -5.90 0.15
C ALA A 26 -10.62 -4.68 0.85
N GLY A 27 -9.95 -3.54 0.86
CA GLY A 27 -10.47 -2.27 1.36
C GLY A 27 -11.68 -1.79 0.56
N LEU A 28 -11.63 -1.89 -0.76
CA LEU A 28 -12.76 -1.55 -1.64
C LEU A 28 -13.94 -2.51 -1.45
N ASN A 29 -13.70 -3.81 -1.25
CA ASN A 29 -14.76 -4.80 -1.01
C ASN A 29 -15.42 -4.62 0.36
N ARG A 30 -14.66 -4.27 1.39
CA ARG A 30 -15.24 -3.86 2.68
C ARG A 30 -16.07 -2.60 2.52
N SER A 31 -15.62 -1.64 1.71
CA SER A 31 -16.38 -0.43 1.38
C SER A 31 -17.58 -0.67 0.44
N SER A 32 -17.60 -1.73 -0.37
CA SER A 32 -18.67 -1.96 -1.35
C SER A 32 -19.91 -2.62 -0.75
N SER A 33 -19.76 -3.37 0.34
CA SER A 33 -20.90 -3.70 1.23
C SER A 33 -21.57 -2.43 1.80
N PHE A 34 -20.82 -1.33 1.90
CA PHE A 34 -21.28 0.02 2.27
C PHE A 34 -21.68 0.90 1.07
N LEU A 35 -21.47 0.51 -0.19
CA LEU A 35 -21.87 1.31 -1.38
C LEU A 35 -23.39 1.41 -1.53
N GLY A 36 -24.14 0.42 -1.05
CA GLY A 36 -25.60 0.51 -0.89
C GLY A 36 -26.04 1.41 0.27
N GLU A 37 -25.18 1.64 1.25
CA GLU A 37 -25.40 2.53 2.41
C GLU A 37 -24.79 3.92 2.22
N LEU A 38 -23.96 4.12 1.19
CA LEU A 38 -23.24 5.36 0.88
C LEU A 38 -24.19 6.51 0.47
N GLY A 39 -25.42 6.21 0.04
CA GLY A 39 -26.46 7.23 -0.10
C GLY A 39 -27.02 7.75 1.24
N ARG A 40 -26.81 7.02 2.35
CA ARG A 40 -27.30 7.37 3.70
C ARG A 40 -26.19 7.70 4.70
N ALA A 41 -24.94 7.31 4.41
CA ALA A 41 -23.80 7.36 5.34
C ALA A 41 -22.70 8.40 4.99
N LEU A 42 -23.03 9.46 4.26
CA LEU A 42 -22.17 10.65 4.12
C LEU A 42 -21.84 11.36 5.46
N GLY A 43 -22.27 10.80 6.59
CA GLY A 43 -21.95 11.25 7.95
C GLY A 43 -20.99 10.34 8.76
N SER A 44 -20.54 9.19 8.24
CA SER A 44 -19.62 8.29 8.97
C SER A 44 -18.16 8.50 8.55
N GLN A 45 -17.42 9.28 9.34
CA GLN A 45 -16.01 9.66 9.12
C GLN A 45 -15.06 8.46 8.90
N GLY A 46 -15.42 7.27 9.41
CA GLY A 46 -14.62 6.04 9.25
C GLY A 46 -14.73 5.36 7.88
N SER A 47 -15.85 5.54 7.17
CA SER A 47 -16.08 4.92 5.85
C SER A 47 -15.24 5.58 4.76
N THR A 48 -15.15 6.92 4.78
CA THR A 48 -14.40 7.70 3.78
C THR A 48 -12.89 7.46 3.85
N ILE A 49 -12.31 7.39 5.06
CA ILE A 49 -10.88 7.14 5.24
C ILE A 49 -10.49 5.75 4.70
N THR A 50 -11.31 4.74 4.99
CA THR A 50 -11.08 3.37 4.53
C THR A 50 -11.10 3.27 3.01
N MET A 51 -12.03 3.96 2.35
CA MET A 51 -12.12 4.02 0.89
C MET A 51 -10.89 4.72 0.27
N ILE A 52 -10.48 5.87 0.81
CA ILE A 52 -9.31 6.60 0.30
C ILE A 52 -8.04 5.76 0.40
N VAL A 53 -7.82 5.12 1.56
CA VAL A 53 -6.69 4.20 1.79
C VAL A 53 -6.71 3.05 0.79
N ALA A 54 -7.88 2.46 0.53
CA ALA A 54 -8.03 1.36 -0.40
C ALA A 54 -7.68 1.76 -1.85
N VAL A 55 -8.12 2.93 -2.30
CA VAL A 55 -7.78 3.47 -3.62
C VAL A 55 -6.29 3.75 -3.73
N LEU A 56 -5.70 4.38 -2.71
CA LEU A 56 -4.26 4.68 -2.69
C LEU A 56 -3.42 3.40 -2.73
N ALA A 57 -3.77 2.39 -1.94
CA ALA A 57 -3.08 1.10 -1.92
C ALA A 57 -3.17 0.38 -3.27
N LEU A 58 -4.36 0.37 -3.88
CA LEU A 58 -4.59 -0.24 -5.19
C LEU A 58 -3.73 0.42 -6.28
N VAL A 59 -3.78 1.75 -6.37
CA VAL A 59 -3.02 2.52 -7.37
C VAL A 59 -1.53 2.36 -7.14
N ALA A 60 -1.08 2.46 -5.89
CA ALA A 60 0.32 2.28 -5.53
C ALA A 60 0.84 0.90 -5.94
N GLY A 61 0.11 -0.17 -5.61
CA GLY A 61 0.49 -1.54 -5.97
C GLY A 61 0.52 -1.78 -7.48
N ALA A 62 -0.48 -1.27 -8.20
CA ALA A 62 -0.54 -1.39 -9.67
C ALA A 62 0.63 -0.66 -10.34
N LEU A 63 0.96 0.55 -9.90
CA LEU A 63 2.09 1.32 -10.41
C LEU A 63 3.43 0.63 -10.10
N LEU A 64 3.57 0.03 -8.92
CA LEU A 64 4.76 -0.73 -8.52
C LEU A 64 5.01 -1.94 -9.44
N ILE A 65 3.94 -2.64 -9.80
CA ILE A 65 4.00 -3.78 -10.74
C ILE A 65 4.31 -3.29 -12.15
N LEU A 66 3.63 -2.25 -12.63
CA LEU A 66 3.86 -1.70 -13.97
C LEU A 66 5.29 -1.18 -14.15
N GLY A 67 5.87 -0.57 -13.12
CA GLY A 67 7.25 -0.10 -13.09
C GLY A 67 8.31 -1.22 -13.12
N LEU A 68 7.94 -2.50 -13.05
CA LEU A 68 8.84 -3.63 -13.33
C LEU A 68 8.98 -3.93 -14.81
N PHE A 69 7.95 -3.60 -15.61
CA PHE A 69 7.89 -3.92 -17.03
C PHE A 69 8.17 -2.70 -17.91
N LEU A 70 7.88 -1.50 -17.40
CA LEU A 70 8.09 -0.24 -18.09
C LEU A 70 9.28 0.49 -17.47
N ASN A 71 10.25 0.89 -18.31
CA ASN A 71 11.31 1.78 -17.87
C ASN A 71 10.79 3.23 -17.92
N LEU A 72 10.43 3.76 -16.75
CA LEU A 72 9.81 5.07 -16.60
C LEU A 72 10.86 6.19 -16.40
N GLY A 73 12.16 5.88 -16.45
CA GLY A 73 13.24 6.86 -16.25
C GLY A 73 13.12 7.58 -14.90
N ASP A 74 13.23 8.92 -14.92
CA ASP A 74 13.10 9.75 -13.71
C ASP A 74 11.72 9.65 -13.03
N LEU A 75 10.67 9.32 -13.80
CA LEU A 75 9.33 9.15 -13.28
C LEU A 75 9.24 7.97 -12.30
N ASP A 76 10.08 6.94 -12.45
CA ASP A 76 10.18 5.80 -11.52
C ASP A 76 10.65 6.25 -10.13
N ARG A 77 11.58 7.22 -10.08
CA ARG A 77 12.09 7.79 -8.83
C ARG A 77 11.02 8.56 -8.09
N PHE A 78 10.21 9.35 -8.80
CA PHE A 78 9.09 10.10 -8.21
C PHE A 78 7.95 9.16 -7.78
N LEU A 79 7.63 8.13 -8.58
CA LEU A 79 6.64 7.12 -8.23
C LEU A 79 7.01 6.37 -6.96
N GLY A 80 8.27 5.92 -6.83
CA GLY A 80 8.74 5.22 -5.65
C GLY A 80 8.62 6.04 -4.37
N ILE A 81 8.92 7.35 -4.45
CA ILE A 81 8.73 8.29 -3.33
C ILE A 81 7.23 8.47 -3.04
N GLY A 82 6.41 8.65 -4.07
CA GLY A 82 4.97 8.79 -3.93
C GLY A 82 4.34 7.58 -3.24
N ILE A 83 4.71 6.36 -3.64
CA ILE A 83 4.24 5.11 -3.03
C ILE A 83 4.71 5.00 -1.58
N PHE A 84 5.97 5.36 -1.29
CA PHE A 84 6.49 5.37 0.07
C PHE A 84 5.72 6.33 0.98
N ILE A 85 5.48 7.57 0.53
CA ILE A 85 4.72 8.57 1.27
C ILE A 85 3.27 8.11 1.45
N ALA A 86 2.64 7.60 0.39
CA ALA A 86 1.27 7.09 0.46
C ALA A 86 1.15 5.97 1.50
N TRP A 87 2.09 5.03 1.51
CA TRP A 87 2.09 3.94 2.49
C TRP A 87 2.32 4.42 3.92
N LEU A 88 3.21 5.41 4.11
CA LEU A 88 3.41 6.05 5.40
C LEU A 88 2.12 6.74 5.89
N VAL A 89 1.40 7.43 5.01
CA VAL A 89 0.09 8.02 5.32
C VAL A 89 -0.92 6.93 5.72
N VAL A 90 -0.95 5.78 5.04
CA VAL A 90 -1.79 4.65 5.42
C VAL A 90 -1.49 4.17 6.85
N ILE A 91 -0.21 4.03 7.22
CA ILE A 91 0.17 3.65 8.59
C ILE A 91 -0.38 4.65 9.61
N VAL A 92 -0.21 5.94 9.36
CA VAL A 92 -0.71 7.00 10.25
C VAL A 92 -2.23 6.95 10.36
N LEU A 93 -2.94 6.84 9.23
CA LEU A 93 -4.40 6.79 9.19
C LEU A 93 -4.95 5.56 9.91
N VAL A 94 -4.34 4.39 9.75
CA VAL A 94 -4.83 3.14 10.34
C VAL A 94 -4.53 3.07 11.84
N PHE A 95 -3.27 3.30 12.24
CA PHE A 95 -2.83 3.02 13.60
C PHE A 95 -2.96 4.21 14.56
N PHE A 96 -2.94 5.44 14.06
CA PHE A 96 -2.96 6.64 14.90
C PHE A 96 -4.30 7.39 14.85
N ILE A 97 -4.97 7.40 13.69
CA ILE A 97 -6.25 8.11 13.53
C ILE A 97 -7.45 7.14 13.62
N GLY A 98 -7.37 6.00 12.95
CA GLY A 98 -8.48 5.04 12.84
C GLY A 98 -8.67 4.21 14.11
N ARG A 99 -7.64 3.47 14.53
CA ARG A 99 -7.71 2.60 15.70
C ARG A 99 -6.46 2.72 16.56
N PHE A 100 -6.41 3.76 17.37
CA PHE A 100 -5.35 3.96 18.36
C PHE A 100 -5.61 3.10 19.60
N SER A 101 -4.86 2.01 19.75
CA SER A 101 -4.98 1.08 20.88
C SER A 101 -3.62 0.46 21.22
N PRO A 102 -2.66 1.27 21.72
CA PRO A 102 -1.29 0.81 21.98
C PRO A 102 -1.19 -0.28 23.04
N ASP A 103 -2.23 -0.49 23.85
CA ASP A 103 -2.26 -1.54 24.87
C ASP A 103 -2.55 -2.94 24.28
N GLN A 104 -2.96 -3.02 23.01
CA GLN A 104 -3.29 -4.29 22.35
C GLN A 104 -2.09 -4.85 21.62
N LEU A 105 -1.77 -6.12 21.87
CA LEU A 105 -0.73 -6.85 21.13
C LEU A 105 -0.99 -6.82 19.61
N SER A 106 -2.26 -6.92 19.20
CA SER A 106 -2.68 -6.87 17.80
C SER A 106 -2.34 -5.54 17.11
N TRP A 107 -2.33 -4.42 17.85
CA TRP A 107 -1.95 -3.11 17.34
C TRP A 107 -0.45 -3.09 17.01
N TRP A 108 0.40 -3.57 17.92
CA TRP A 108 1.85 -3.66 17.70
C TRP A 108 2.20 -4.63 16.56
N THR A 109 1.59 -5.82 16.53
CA THR A 109 1.85 -6.78 15.45
C THR A 109 1.42 -6.22 14.10
N GLY A 110 0.29 -5.52 14.03
CA GLY A 110 -0.15 -4.84 12.82
C GLY A 110 0.82 -3.73 12.41
N LEU A 111 1.24 -2.87 13.35
CA LEU A 111 2.15 -1.77 13.06
C LEU A 111 3.48 -2.28 12.49
N VAL A 112 4.01 -3.36 13.06
CA VAL A 112 5.23 -4.02 12.58
C VAL A 112 5.04 -4.58 11.17
N GLN A 113 3.92 -5.26 10.89
CA GLN A 113 3.63 -5.79 9.56
C GLN A 113 3.61 -4.70 8.48
N TYR A 114 2.91 -3.59 8.75
CA TYR A 114 2.86 -2.47 7.82
C TYR A 114 4.22 -1.77 7.68
N SER A 115 5.00 -1.71 8.76
CA SER A 115 6.36 -1.16 8.76
C SER A 115 7.35 -2.01 7.97
N ILE A 116 7.21 -3.34 7.99
CA ILE A 116 8.01 -4.24 7.14
C ILE A 116 7.76 -3.93 5.68
N ILE A 117 6.50 -3.74 5.28
CA ILE A 117 6.15 -3.38 3.90
C ILE A 117 6.77 -2.03 3.52
N LEU A 118 6.71 -1.03 4.41
CA LEU A 118 7.36 0.26 4.21
C LEU A 118 8.88 0.10 4.00
N ALA A 119 9.53 -0.75 4.81
CA ALA A 119 10.95 -1.04 4.70
C ALA A 119 11.31 -1.74 3.39
N VAL A 120 10.47 -2.66 2.90
CA VAL A 120 10.68 -3.32 1.61
C VAL A 120 10.50 -2.33 0.45
N ILE A 121 9.47 -1.47 0.49
CA ILE A 121 9.29 -0.39 -0.50
C ILE A 121 10.53 0.50 -0.54
N TRP A 122 11.05 0.88 0.63
CA TRP A 122 12.28 1.66 0.74
C TRP A 122 13.49 0.93 0.18
N MET A 123 13.67 -0.35 0.50
CA MET A 123 14.81 -1.14 0.03
C MET A 123 14.79 -1.29 -1.50
N VAL A 124 13.63 -1.58 -2.09
CA VAL A 124 13.46 -1.65 -3.55
C VAL A 124 13.81 -0.32 -4.19
N ARG A 125 13.42 0.82 -3.58
CA ARG A 125 13.76 2.16 -4.06
C ARG A 125 15.26 2.49 -3.91
N ALA A 126 15.83 2.28 -2.73
CA ALA A 126 17.21 2.64 -2.39
C ALA A 126 18.24 1.96 -3.30
N GLN A 127 17.88 0.83 -3.90
CA GLN A 127 18.71 0.10 -4.84
C GLN A 127 18.47 0.44 -6.32
N ARG A 128 17.51 1.33 -6.63
CA ARG A 128 17.23 1.91 -7.96
C ARG A 128 17.79 3.34 -8.12
N ALA A 129 18.16 4.02 -7.03
CA ALA A 129 18.77 5.34 -7.01
C ALA A 129 20.31 5.25 -7.10
#